data_AF-A0A941FPQ6-F1
#
_entry.id   AF-A0A941FPQ6-F1
#
_cell.length_a   1.000
_cell.length_b   1.000
_cell.length_c   1.000
_cell.angle_alpha   90.00
_cell.angle_beta   90.00
_cell.angle_gamma   90.00
#
_symmetry.space_group_name_H-M   'P 1'
#
loop_
_entity.id
_entity.type
_entity.pdbx_description
1 polymer ?
#
loop_
_entity_poly.entity_id
_entity_poly.type
_entity_poly.pdbx_seq_one_letter_code
_entity_poly.pdbx_strand_id
1 'polypeptide(L)' 'MIMRIRDLESDYGQQLFKLQKESYKVEAEMIGFADIPPLLETYDQFIHCHETFLCYLKGDALAGAISYTKRMANC' A
#
# COMPACT_ATOMS: atom_id res chain seq x y z
N MET A 1 9.18 8.00 -11.54
CA MET A 1 9.79 6.70 -11.90
C MET A 1 8.99 5.58 -11.23
N ILE A 2 8.66 4.51 -11.95
CA ILE A 2 7.98 3.36 -11.34
C ILE A 2 9.04 2.38 -10.82
N MET A 3 8.86 1.90 -9.59
CA MET A 3 9.73 0.91 -8.96
C MET A 3 8.91 -0.18 -8.29
N ARG A 4 9.44 -1.40 -8.26
CA ARG A 4 8.88 -2.49 -7.44
C ARG A 4 9.54 -2.46 -6.06
N ILE A 5 8.74 -2.48 -5.02
CA ILE A 5 9.25 -2.72 -3.66
C ILE A 5 9.53 -4.20 -3.50
N ARG A 6 10.76 -4.54 -3.07
CA ARG A 6 11.19 -5.91 -2.82
C ARG A 6 11.06 -6.30 -1.35
N ASP A 7 11.13 -5.30 -0.48
CA ASP A 7 11.18 -5.47 0.96
C ASP A 7 10.29 -4.40 1.61
N LEU A 8 9.22 -4.85 2.26
CA LEU A 8 8.28 -3.99 2.97
C LEU A 8 8.79 -3.58 4.36
N GLU A 9 9.86 -4.16 4.88
CA GLU A 9 10.47 -3.72 6.15
C GLU A 9 11.38 -2.49 5.96
N SER A 10 11.76 -2.20 4.71
CA SER A 10 12.58 -1.04 4.35
C SER A 10 11.90 0.31 4.56
N ASP A 11 12.67 1.41 4.48
CA ASP A 11 12.15 2.79 4.51
C ASP A 11 11.06 3.04 3.46
N TYR A 12 11.14 2.39 2.30
CA TYR A 12 10.11 2.48 1.27
C TYR A 12 8.81 1.80 1.69
N GLY A 13 8.86 0.74 2.48
CA GLY A 13 7.70 0.09 3.05
C GLY A 13 6.97 0.97 4.07
N GLN A 14 7.71 1.67 4.93
CA GLN A 14 7.12 2.65 5.86
C GLN A 14 6.47 3.82 5.12
N GLN A 15 7.14 4.35 4.08
CA GLN A 15 6.58 5.41 3.24
C GLN A 15 5.32 4.95 2.50
N LEU A 16 5.33 3.72 1.98
CA LEU A 16 4.18 3.13 1.33
C LEU A 16 3.00 2.95 2.31
N PHE A 17 3.25 2.43 3.50
CA PHE A 17 2.23 2.29 4.55
C PHE A 17 1.59 3.63 4.91
N LYS A 18 2.42 4.66 5.08
CA LYS A 18 1.92 6.03 5.33
C LYS A 18 1.07 6.54 4.16
N LEU A 19 1.55 6.36 2.93
CA LEU A 19 0.80 6.77 1.74
C LEU A 19 -0.56 6.05 1.65
N GLN A 20 -0.59 4.75 1.96
CA GLN A 20 -1.80 3.95 2.00
C GLN A 20 -2.80 4.51 3.01
N LYS A 21 -2.37 4.79 4.25
CA LYS A 21 -3.22 5.39 5.29
C LYS A 21 -3.78 6.74 4.86
N GLU A 22 -2.97 7.63 4.29
CA GLU A 22 -3.47 8.94 3.84
C GLU A 22 -4.45 8.81 2.66
N SER A 23 -4.20 7.88 1.74
CA SER A 23 -5.10 7.64 0.60
C SER A 23 -6.47 7.12 1.05
N TYR A 24 -6.49 6.15 1.98
CA TYR A 24 -7.74 5.59 2.48
C TYR A 24 -8.49 6.53 3.43
N LYS A 25 -7.82 7.48 4.10
CA LYS A 25 -8.52 8.54 4.86
C LYS A 25 -9.36 9.41 3.94
N VAL A 26 -8.76 9.80 2.81
CA VAL A 26 -9.43 10.59 1.77
C VAL A 26 -10.61 9.82 1.18
N GLU A 27 -10.45 8.51 0.93
CA GLU A 27 -11.57 7.66 0.51
C GLU A 27 -12.67 7.58 1.58
N ALA A 28 -12.31 7.30 2.84
CA ALA A 28 -13.24 7.22 3.97
C ALA A 28 -14.08 8.49 4.14
N GLU A 29 -13.45 9.66 3.99
CA GLU A 29 -14.13 10.95 4.02
C GLU A 29 -15.10 11.11 2.84
N MET A 30 -14.71 10.68 1.64
CA MET A 30 -15.58 10.73 0.46
C MET A 30 -16.78 9.80 0.54
N ILE A 31 -16.62 8.59 1.09
CA ILE A 31 -17.70 7.59 1.19
C ILE A 31 -18.46 7.66 2.52
N GLY A 32 -18.00 8.49 3.47
CA GLY A 32 -18.59 8.62 4.80
C GLY A 32 -18.44 7.37 5.68
N PHE A 33 -17.39 6.57 5.47
CA PHE A 33 -17.18 5.29 6.15
C PHE A 33 -15.72 5.13 6.57
N ALA A 34 -15.48 5.12 7.89
CA ALA A 34 -14.13 5.11 8.46
C ALA A 34 -13.57 3.72 8.78
N ASP A 35 -14.43 2.68 8.81
CA ASP A 35 -14.03 1.31 9.17
C ASP A 35 -13.45 0.53 7.97
N ILE A 36 -12.63 1.21 7.17
CA ILE A 36 -11.92 0.62 6.04
C ILE A 36 -10.78 -0.25 6.59
N PRO A 37 -10.67 -1.55 6.26
CA PRO A 37 -9.67 -2.43 6.86
C PRO A 37 -8.22 -1.91 6.74
N PRO A 38 -7.80 -1.34 5.59
CA PRO A 38 -6.53 -0.64 5.49
C PRO A 38 -6.28 0.51 6.48
N LEU A 39 -7.32 1.17 7.02
CA LEU A 39 -7.15 2.19 8.06
C LEU A 39 -6.92 1.61 9.44
N LEU A 40 -7.41 0.39 9.69
CA LEU A 40 -7.31 -0.30 10.97
C LEU A 40 -6.07 -1.20 11.09
N GLU A 41 -5.46 -1.57 9.96
CA GLU A 41 -4.30 -2.47 9.97
C GLU A 41 -3.06 -1.85 10.66
N THR A 42 -2.25 -2.67 11.33
CA THR A 42 -0.94 -2.25 11.86
C THR A 42 0.13 -2.37 10.78
N TYR A 43 1.29 -1.74 11.00
CA TYR A 43 2.43 -1.92 10.10
C TYR A 43 2.88 -3.39 10.04
N ASP A 44 2.89 -4.09 11.17
CA ASP A 44 3.17 -5.53 11.20
C ASP A 44 2.21 -6.32 10.31
N GLN A 45 0.91 -6.05 10.37
CA GLN A 45 -0.07 -6.73 9.50
C GLN A 45 0.17 -6.41 8.03
N PHE A 46 0.51 -5.15 7.73
CA PHE A 46 0.78 -4.68 6.38
C PHE A 46 2.00 -5.38 5.74
N ILE A 47 3.14 -5.49 6.45
CA ILE A 47 4.34 -6.12 5.89
C ILE A 47 4.20 -7.63 5.68
N HIS A 48 3.26 -8.28 6.37
CA HIS A 48 2.96 -9.70 6.23
C HIS A 48 1.96 -10.01 5.10
N CYS A 49 1.51 -9.01 4.34
CA CYS A 49 0.66 -9.27 3.18
C CYS A 49 1.42 -10.00 2.06
N HIS A 50 0.72 -10.83 1.28
CA HIS A 50 1.30 -11.56 0.16
C HIS A 50 1.14 -10.83 -1.18
N GLU A 51 1.06 -9.50 -1.14
CA GLU A 51 0.86 -8.66 -2.30
C GLU A 51 2.20 -8.16 -2.86
N THR A 52 2.22 -7.88 -4.17
CA THR A 52 3.35 -7.20 -4.80
C THR A 52 3.00 -5.74 -5.05
N PHE A 53 3.86 -4.83 -4.61
CA PHE A 53 3.65 -3.38 -4.77
C PHE A 53 4.53 -2.78 -5.87
N LEU A 54 3.89 -1.97 -6.71
CA LEU A 54 4.54 -1.09 -7.68
C LEU A 54 4.30 0.36 -7.23
N CYS A 55 5.37 1.09 -6.96
CA CYS A 55 5.32 2.45 -6.46
C CYS A 55 5.77 3.44 -7.53
N TYR A 56 5.16 4.62 -7.54
CA TYR A 56 5.54 5.74 -8.37
C TYR A 56 6.24 6.80 -7.52
N LEU A 57 7.51 7.05 -7.83
CA LEU A 57 8.30 8.14 -7.27
C LEU A 57 8.15 9.41 -8.11
N LYS A 58 7.85 10.53 -7.44
CA LYS A 58 7.91 11.88 -8.00
C LYS A 58 9.08 12.62 -7.34
N GLY A 59 10.22 12.64 -8.02
CA GLY A 59 11.49 13.02 -7.39
C GLY A 59 11.86 11.97 -6.33
N ASP A 60 12.14 12.42 -5.11
CA ASP A 60 12.53 11.55 -3.99
C ASP A 60 11.34 11.09 -3.13
N ALA A 61 10.11 11.49 -3.48
CA ALA A 61 8.91 11.17 -2.72
C ALA A 61 8.06 10.08 -3.38
N LEU A 62 7.55 9.15 -2.57
CA LEU A 62 6.57 8.15 -2.98
C LEU A 62 5.20 8.82 -3.14
N ALA A 63 4.74 8.93 -4.39
CA ALA A 63 3.55 9.69 -4.76
C ALA A 63 2.34 8.81 -5.13
N GLY A 64 2.56 7.51 -5.31
CA GLY A 64 1.49 6.57 -5.65
C GLY A 64 1.96 5.12 -5.51
N ALA A 65 1.02 4.20 -5.33
CA ALA A 65 1.29 2.78 -5.37
C ALA A 65 0.10 1.98 -5.88
N ILE A 66 0.38 0.83 -6.47
CA ILE A 66 -0.59 -0.17 -6.90
C ILE A 66 -0.11 -1.52 -6.39
N SER A 67 -0.98 -2.28 -5.74
CA SER A 67 -0.72 -3.66 -5.32
C SER A 67 -1.45 -4.65 -6.21
N TYR A 68 -0.94 -5.87 -6.30
CA TYR A 68 -1.62 -6.98 -6.95
C TYR A 68 -1.21 -8.33 -6.36
N THR A 69 -2.11 -9.30 -6.42
CA THR A 69 -1.86 -10.71 -6.11
C THR A 69 -1.99 -11.54 -7.38
N LYS A 70 -1.06 -12.47 -7.61
CA LYS A 70 -1.21 -13.47 -8.67
C LYS A 70 -1.98 -14.66 -8.12
N ARG A 71 -3.17 -14.92 -8.65
CA ARG A 71 -3.88 -16.17 -8.36
C ARG A 71 -3.46 -17.19 -9.41
N MET A 72 -2.76 -18.25 -9.01
CA MET A 72 -2.57 -19.41 -9.88
C MET A 72 -3.91 -20.14 -9.93
N ALA A 73 -4.57 -20.13 -11.09
CA ALA A 73 -5.66 -21.05 -11.34
C ALA A 73 -5.04 -22.45 -11.48
N ASN A 74 -5.24 -23.31 -10.49
CA ASN A 74 -5.04 -24.74 -10.69
C ASN A 74 -6.14 -25.18 -11.66
N CYS A 75 -5.73 -25.46 -12.89
CA CYS A 75 -6.58 -26.04 -13.91
C CYS A 75 -6.56 -27.56 -13.79
#